data_AF-A0AA39VHP2-F1
#
_entry.id   AF-A0AA39VHP2-F1
#
_cell.length_a   1.000
_cell.length_b   1.000
_cell.length_c   1.000
_cell.angle_alpha   90.00
_cell.angle_beta   90.00
_cell.angle_gamma   90.00
#
_symmetry.space_group_name_H-M   'P 1'
#
loop_
_entity.id
_entity.type
_entity.pdbx_description
1 polymer ?
#
loop_
_entity_poly.entity_id
_entity_poly.type
_entity_poly.pdbx_seq_one_letter_code
_entity_poly.pdbx_strand_id
1 'polypeptide(L)'
;MASSSYIAAIPVSSFSGLKHYPKLVQQGTSSCRIRVQKPAVQCVSTTNSKPESDQTVVIRRSANYKPSIWDDDYLQSLTNVYTGEVYTRRAELLKEKVRDMIGHVSEPVDRLELIDALQRLGLAYHFEAEIKKALQNVYNNRDDDRSWKKDNLYATSLEFRLFRQHGYDVPQEVFTSFKDKAGNFKVSLRDDVKGMVSLYEASYYGFEGESIIEEAWKFTTEHLKNLESHDLESNLALEVKHALTLPLHWRTPRLEARWFIDVYEKREDVNSILLEFAKLDFNTVQGFYQEELKQVSRWWKQNELGEKLEFARDRLVVAFLWTMGTAFEPRFGSWRIINTKINAIITVIDDIYDVYGTVEELELFTDVVDRWDIKAMKELPSYMKLCFLKLFNLVNEMAYDILKEQGLDVVLNLKNSWVGLLQAYLLEAKWFHSGYKPTMEEYMINAAKSIAGPMMVENAYLSAANPISEMEVEYLESIPDILQCISRIARLQNDLGTSSNELKRGDISKSIQCLMNETGASEEVARQHIKDLMRQLWKKVNAYRAADSILSETSIQLMFNLVRSSHCVYLYGDGHAAQDVTMNLALPLLLEPIPL
;
A
#
# COMPACT_ATOMS: atom_id res chain seq x y z
N MET A 1 42.48 38.93 0.82
CA MET A 1 42.04 40.33 0.63
C MET A 1 40.82 40.29 -0.28
N ALA A 2 39.71 40.91 0.10
CA ALA A 2 38.53 41.03 -0.75
C ALA A 2 38.00 42.45 -0.63
N SER A 3 37.86 43.14 -1.76
CA SER A 3 37.40 44.52 -1.82
C SER A 3 35.90 44.62 -2.09
N SER A 4 35.31 45.68 -1.56
CA SER A 4 34.02 46.29 -1.89
C SER A 4 33.69 46.29 -3.41
N SER A 5 32.45 46.53 -3.88
CA SER A 5 31.55 47.55 -3.33
C SER A 5 30.08 47.55 -3.83
N TYR A 6 29.26 48.24 -3.02
CA TYR A 6 28.15 49.14 -3.37
C TYR A 6 26.70 48.65 -3.59
N ILE A 7 25.82 49.64 -3.40
CA ILE A 7 24.39 49.60 -3.05
C ILE A 7 23.66 50.55 -4.00
N ALA A 8 22.40 50.26 -4.34
CA ALA A 8 21.43 51.25 -4.81
C ALA A 8 20.03 50.90 -4.30
N ALA A 9 19.19 51.89 -4.00
CA ALA A 9 17.84 51.70 -3.46
C ALA A 9 16.93 52.92 -3.69
N ILE A 10 15.60 52.70 -3.75
CA ILE A 10 14.52 53.69 -3.54
C ILE A 10 14.39 54.72 -4.71
N PRO A 11 13.17 55.10 -5.20
CA PRO A 11 12.06 55.60 -4.37
C PRO A 11 10.62 55.14 -4.70
N VAL A 12 9.70 55.63 -3.86
CA VAL A 12 8.25 55.39 -3.80
C VAL A 12 7.47 56.40 -4.63
N SER A 13 6.31 56.02 -5.18
CA SER A 13 5.17 56.94 -5.38
C SER A 13 3.83 56.20 -5.31
N SER A 14 2.75 56.92 -5.03
CA SER A 14 1.39 56.42 -4.79
C SER A 14 0.38 56.99 -5.78
N PHE A 15 -0.77 56.33 -5.95
CA PHE A 15 -2.02 57.00 -6.37
C PHE A 15 -3.27 56.22 -5.93
N SER A 16 -4.44 56.84 -6.03
CA SER A 16 -5.71 56.42 -5.40
C SER A 16 -6.89 56.40 -6.39
N GLY A 17 -7.96 55.67 -6.06
CA GLY A 17 -9.17 55.62 -6.89
C GLY A 17 -10.39 55.01 -6.19
N LEU A 18 -11.42 55.82 -5.91
CA LEU A 18 -12.73 55.42 -5.38
C LEU A 18 -13.84 56.05 -6.23
N LYS A 19 -14.83 55.25 -6.66
CA LYS A 19 -16.15 55.60 -7.26
C LYS A 19 -16.79 54.32 -7.86
N HIS A 20 -18.11 54.13 -7.95
CA HIS A 20 -19.26 54.67 -7.21
C HIS A 20 -20.50 53.77 -7.49
N TYR A 21 -21.47 53.71 -6.57
CA TYR A 21 -22.78 53.07 -6.82
C TYR A 21 -23.76 54.05 -7.51
N PRO A 22 -24.66 53.57 -8.39
CA PRO A 22 -25.89 54.27 -8.77
C PRO A 22 -27.12 53.78 -7.97
N LYS A 23 -28.15 54.63 -7.82
CA LYS A 23 -29.44 54.29 -7.18
C LYS A 23 -30.61 55.08 -7.80
N LEU A 24 -31.71 54.37 -8.10
CA LEU A 24 -33.13 54.80 -8.11
C LEU A 24 -33.59 56.06 -8.89
N VAL A 25 -34.61 55.88 -9.76
CA VAL A 25 -35.87 56.67 -9.83
C VAL A 25 -37.03 55.72 -10.20
N GLN A 26 -38.30 56.09 -9.94
CA GLN A 26 -39.52 55.26 -10.03
C GLN A 26 -40.51 55.73 -11.12
N GLN A 27 -41.45 54.86 -11.52
CA GLN A 27 -42.94 55.06 -11.67
C GLN A 27 -43.55 53.91 -12.51
N GLY A 28 -44.80 53.43 -12.32
CA GLY A 28 -45.79 53.66 -11.25
C GLY A 28 -47.17 53.00 -11.55
N THR A 29 -48.02 52.80 -10.52
CA THR A 29 -49.44 52.31 -10.55
C THR A 29 -49.68 50.84 -10.97
N SER A 30 -50.71 50.07 -10.52
CA SER A 30 -51.64 50.06 -9.35
C SER A 30 -52.42 48.69 -9.33
N SER A 31 -53.42 48.30 -8.50
CA SER A 31 -54.22 48.95 -7.44
C SER A 31 -54.87 47.96 -6.42
N CYS A 32 -54.98 48.39 -5.16
CA CYS A 32 -56.13 48.33 -4.21
C CYS A 32 -57.03 47.08 -3.98
N ARG A 33 -57.04 46.57 -2.72
CA ARG A 33 -58.20 46.20 -1.84
C ARG A 33 -57.68 45.52 -0.54
N ILE A 34 -58.32 45.51 0.64
CA ILE A 34 -58.81 46.54 1.60
C ILE A 34 -59.23 45.81 2.91
N ARG A 35 -58.60 46.14 4.07
CA ARG A 35 -59.07 45.98 5.50
C ARG A 35 -59.39 44.54 6.03
N VAL A 36 -59.49 44.26 7.35
CA VAL A 36 -59.91 45.03 8.58
C VAL A 36 -58.96 44.81 9.79
N GLN A 37 -59.08 45.63 10.86
CA GLN A 37 -58.33 45.60 12.16
C GLN A 37 -58.96 44.60 13.17
N LYS A 38 -58.56 44.38 14.45
CA LYS A 38 -57.96 45.17 15.58
C LYS A 38 -57.77 44.21 16.82
N PRO A 39 -57.32 44.61 18.04
CA PRO A 39 -56.04 45.18 18.52
C PRO A 39 -55.24 44.27 19.51
N ALA A 40 -54.09 44.82 19.95
CA ALA A 40 -53.01 44.29 20.81
C ALA A 40 -53.32 43.73 22.23
N VAL A 41 -52.37 42.91 22.73
CA VAL A 41 -51.80 42.96 24.09
C VAL A 41 -50.26 42.78 23.99
N GLN A 42 -49.47 43.49 24.81
CA GLN A 42 -48.04 43.22 25.01
C GLN A 42 -47.81 42.50 26.35
N CYS A 43 -46.98 41.46 26.37
CA CYS A 43 -46.38 40.93 27.58
C CYS A 43 -44.86 40.88 27.40
N VAL A 44 -44.12 41.63 28.24
CA VAL A 44 -42.66 41.54 28.32
C VAL A 44 -42.32 40.55 29.42
N SER A 45 -41.65 39.45 29.04
CA SER A 45 -41.18 38.43 30.00
C SER A 45 -39.66 38.55 30.18
N THR A 46 -39.24 39.29 31.21
CA THR A 46 -37.84 39.28 31.67
C THR A 46 -37.56 38.01 32.48
N THR A 47 -37.05 36.98 31.83
CA THR A 47 -36.48 35.79 32.47
C THR A 47 -34.96 35.86 32.38
N ASN A 48 -34.29 35.75 33.54
CA ASN A 48 -32.84 35.99 33.68
C ASN A 48 -32.00 35.16 32.71
N SER A 49 -31.21 35.83 31.88
CA SER A 49 -30.05 35.23 31.25
C SER A 49 -29.07 34.77 32.34
N LYS A 50 -28.84 33.46 32.45
CA LYS A 50 -27.56 32.97 32.96
C LYS A 50 -26.45 33.57 32.07
N PRO A 51 -25.23 33.80 32.58
CA PRO A 51 -24.11 34.00 31.68
C PRO A 51 -24.01 32.75 30.80
N GLU A 52 -24.08 32.94 29.48
CA GLU A 52 -23.55 31.95 28.56
C GLU A 52 -22.07 31.83 28.90
N SER A 53 -21.62 30.63 29.25
CA SER A 53 -20.19 30.33 29.28
C SER A 53 -19.64 30.61 27.89
N ASP A 54 -18.52 31.33 27.78
CA ASP A 54 -17.82 31.55 26.51
C ASP A 54 -17.68 30.22 25.77
N GLN A 55 -18.53 29.99 24.77
CA GLN A 55 -18.33 28.91 23.82
C GLN A 55 -17.21 29.37 22.90
N THR A 56 -15.98 29.12 23.35
CA THR A 56 -14.78 29.21 22.53
C THR A 56 -15.02 28.40 21.26
N VAL A 57 -15.27 29.11 20.16
CA VAL A 57 -15.59 28.50 18.87
C VAL A 57 -14.39 27.68 18.43
N VAL A 58 -14.47 26.36 18.58
CA VAL A 58 -13.38 25.44 18.25
C VAL A 58 -13.22 25.40 16.73
N ILE A 59 -12.26 26.16 16.22
CA ILE A 59 -11.97 26.24 14.79
C ILE A 59 -11.34 24.92 14.35
N ARG A 60 -12.06 24.15 13.53
CA ARG A 60 -11.60 22.89 12.95
C ARG A 60 -10.90 23.14 11.62
N ARG A 61 -9.83 22.40 11.34
CA ARG A 61 -9.30 22.27 9.97
C ARG A 61 -10.15 21.26 9.20
N SER A 62 -10.08 21.33 7.87
CA SER A 62 -10.64 20.32 6.96
C SER A 62 -9.76 20.23 5.72
N ALA A 63 -9.44 19.00 5.31
CA ALA A 63 -8.73 18.72 4.07
C ALA A 63 -9.63 18.83 2.82
N ASN A 64 -10.93 19.09 2.98
CA ASN A 64 -11.91 19.22 1.89
C ASN A 64 -11.97 17.97 0.98
N TYR A 65 -11.91 16.78 1.58
CA TYR A 65 -11.96 15.51 0.88
C TYR A 65 -13.20 15.36 -0.02
N LYS A 66 -13.06 14.57 -1.07
CA LYS A 66 -14.18 14.16 -1.91
C LYS A 66 -14.86 12.93 -1.32
N PRO A 67 -16.21 12.86 -1.32
CA PRO A 67 -16.97 11.65 -1.01
C PRO A 67 -16.50 10.45 -1.82
N SER A 68 -16.84 9.24 -1.38
CA SER A 68 -16.59 8.02 -2.16
C SER A 68 -17.18 8.13 -3.56
N ILE A 69 -16.42 7.73 -4.59
CA ILE A 69 -16.96 7.48 -5.94
C ILE A 69 -17.69 6.13 -6.04
N TRP A 70 -17.51 5.29 -5.01
CA TRP A 70 -18.11 3.97 -4.90
C TRP A 70 -19.34 4.06 -4.00
N ASP A 71 -20.51 4.08 -4.63
CA ASP A 71 -21.79 3.95 -3.95
C ASP A 71 -22.03 2.52 -3.48
N ASP A 72 -22.68 2.35 -2.32
CA ASP A 72 -22.95 1.01 -1.79
C ASP A 72 -24.00 0.25 -2.60
N ASP A 73 -25.06 0.90 -3.12
CA ASP A 73 -26.07 0.18 -3.92
C ASP A 73 -25.42 -0.35 -5.22
N TYR A 74 -24.48 0.40 -5.82
CA TYR A 74 -23.58 -0.09 -6.87
C TYR A 74 -22.73 -1.29 -6.40
N LEU A 75 -22.03 -1.20 -5.26
CA LEU A 75 -21.21 -2.31 -4.75
C LEU A 75 -22.04 -3.57 -4.42
N GLN A 76 -23.27 -3.42 -3.89
CA GLN A 76 -24.21 -4.52 -3.70
C GLN A 76 -24.67 -5.14 -5.04
N SER A 77 -24.79 -4.33 -6.10
CA SER A 77 -25.26 -4.76 -7.43
C SER A 77 -24.23 -5.57 -8.25
N LEU A 78 -22.96 -5.61 -7.84
CA LEU A 78 -21.91 -6.34 -8.56
C LEU A 78 -22.27 -7.81 -8.77
N THR A 79 -21.99 -8.36 -9.94
CA THR A 79 -22.25 -9.77 -10.26
C THR A 79 -21.10 -10.36 -11.06
N ASN A 80 -20.68 -11.57 -10.72
CA ASN A 80 -19.62 -12.29 -11.42
C ASN A 80 -20.16 -13.57 -12.08
N VAL A 81 -20.19 -13.56 -13.41
CA VAL A 81 -20.73 -14.64 -14.26
C VAL A 81 -19.82 -15.87 -14.35
N TYR A 82 -18.60 -15.81 -13.80
CA TYR A 82 -17.61 -16.90 -13.77
C TYR A 82 -17.65 -17.70 -12.45
N THR A 83 -18.71 -17.50 -11.66
CA THR A 83 -18.96 -18.26 -10.43
C THR A 83 -19.83 -19.49 -10.70
N GLY A 84 -19.69 -20.53 -9.87
CA GLY A 84 -20.52 -21.73 -9.92
C GLY A 84 -19.91 -22.92 -10.66
N GLU A 85 -20.63 -24.05 -10.61
CA GLU A 85 -20.07 -25.40 -10.80
C GLU A 85 -19.38 -25.64 -12.15
N VAL A 86 -19.88 -25.04 -13.25
CA VAL A 86 -19.30 -25.21 -14.59
C VAL A 86 -17.84 -24.71 -14.62
N TYR A 87 -17.60 -23.54 -14.03
CA TYR A 87 -16.28 -22.92 -13.97
C TYR A 87 -15.38 -23.65 -12.97
N THR A 88 -15.90 -24.05 -11.81
CA THR A 88 -15.16 -24.88 -10.83
C THR A 88 -14.69 -26.20 -11.45
N ARG A 89 -15.57 -26.93 -12.15
CA ARG A 89 -15.22 -28.19 -12.83
C ARG A 89 -14.19 -27.98 -13.94
N ARG A 90 -14.22 -26.84 -14.65
CA ARG A 90 -13.21 -26.51 -15.67
C ARG A 90 -11.87 -26.13 -15.05
N ALA A 91 -11.87 -25.37 -13.95
CA ALA A 91 -10.67 -24.98 -13.21
C ALA A 91 -9.92 -26.21 -12.69
N GLU A 92 -10.59 -27.15 -12.02
CA GLU A 92 -9.93 -28.38 -11.54
C GLU A 92 -9.42 -29.25 -12.71
N LEU A 93 -10.14 -29.36 -13.83
CA LEU A 93 -9.64 -30.07 -15.03
C LEU A 93 -8.38 -29.43 -15.63
N LEU A 94 -8.26 -28.10 -15.58
CA LEU A 94 -7.05 -27.41 -16.04
C LEU A 94 -5.91 -27.56 -15.03
N LYS A 95 -6.21 -27.51 -13.73
CA LYS A 95 -5.26 -27.69 -12.63
C LYS A 95 -4.60 -29.07 -12.64
N GLU A 96 -5.36 -30.15 -12.91
CA GLU A 96 -4.77 -31.49 -13.11
C GLU A 96 -3.80 -31.51 -14.31
N LYS A 97 -4.18 -30.95 -15.46
CA LYS A 97 -3.29 -30.87 -16.64
C LYS A 97 -2.01 -30.08 -16.36
N VAL A 98 -2.11 -29.01 -15.59
CA VAL A 98 -0.94 -28.18 -15.22
C VAL A 98 -0.05 -28.91 -14.21
N ARG A 99 -0.62 -29.68 -13.27
CA ARG A 99 0.15 -30.60 -12.40
C ARG A 99 0.90 -31.65 -13.23
N ASP A 100 0.23 -32.27 -14.20
CA ASP A 100 0.87 -33.21 -15.14
C ASP A 100 2.03 -32.53 -15.88
N MET A 101 1.84 -31.32 -16.41
CA MET A 101 2.90 -30.56 -17.07
C MET A 101 4.12 -30.34 -16.16
N ILE A 102 3.92 -29.84 -14.93
CA ILE A 102 5.02 -29.62 -13.95
C ILE A 102 5.79 -30.93 -13.69
N GLY A 103 5.10 -32.08 -13.68
CA GLY A 103 5.71 -33.40 -13.51
C GLY A 103 6.53 -33.92 -14.70
N HIS A 104 6.30 -33.42 -15.92
CA HIS A 104 6.89 -33.98 -17.15
C HIS A 104 7.99 -33.14 -17.81
N VAL A 105 8.20 -31.87 -17.44
CA VAL A 105 9.27 -31.04 -18.02
C VAL A 105 10.65 -31.59 -17.63
N SER A 106 11.44 -32.04 -18.61
CA SER A 106 12.80 -32.55 -18.40
C SER A 106 13.82 -31.43 -18.20
N GLU A 107 13.83 -30.44 -19.09
CA GLU A 107 14.91 -29.45 -19.19
C GLU A 107 14.89 -28.43 -18.04
N PRO A 108 16.06 -28.05 -17.48
CA PRO A 108 16.12 -27.10 -16.38
C PRO A 108 15.58 -25.71 -16.73
N VAL A 109 15.83 -25.21 -17.95
CA VAL A 109 15.37 -23.86 -18.39
C VAL A 109 13.85 -23.86 -18.49
N ASP A 110 13.28 -24.75 -19.28
CA ASP A 110 11.85 -24.92 -19.50
C ASP A 110 11.08 -25.07 -18.18
N ARG A 111 11.67 -25.78 -17.20
CA ARG A 111 11.08 -25.95 -15.87
C ARG A 111 11.08 -24.64 -15.08
N LEU A 112 12.15 -23.85 -15.15
CA LEU A 112 12.22 -22.54 -14.52
C LEU A 112 11.30 -21.52 -15.22
N GLU A 113 11.21 -21.53 -16.55
CA GLU A 113 10.28 -20.68 -17.32
C GLU A 113 8.81 -21.05 -17.03
N LEU A 114 8.47 -22.34 -16.89
CA LEU A 114 7.15 -22.79 -16.44
C LEU A 114 6.82 -22.30 -15.02
N ILE A 115 7.78 -22.37 -14.08
CA ILE A 115 7.57 -21.89 -12.70
C ILE A 115 7.40 -20.36 -12.67
N ASP A 116 8.18 -19.61 -13.46
CA ASP A 116 8.02 -18.16 -13.61
C ASP A 116 6.65 -17.81 -14.20
N ALA A 117 6.22 -18.50 -15.26
CA ALA A 117 4.91 -18.31 -15.85
C ALA A 117 3.78 -18.59 -14.85
N LEU A 118 3.85 -19.70 -14.09
CA LEU A 118 2.85 -20.03 -13.06
C LEU A 118 2.78 -18.97 -11.95
N GLN A 119 3.92 -18.41 -11.54
CA GLN A 119 3.95 -17.33 -10.54
C GLN A 119 3.39 -16.02 -11.10
N ARG A 120 3.85 -15.61 -12.29
CA ARG A 120 3.48 -14.32 -12.90
C ARG A 120 2.06 -14.32 -13.46
N LEU A 121 1.49 -15.47 -13.80
CA LEU A 121 0.05 -15.64 -14.10
C LEU A 121 -0.83 -15.72 -12.84
N GLY A 122 -0.24 -15.71 -11.63
CA GLY A 122 -0.97 -15.80 -10.37
C GLY A 122 -1.46 -17.20 -9.98
N LEU A 123 -1.06 -18.25 -10.71
CA LEU A 123 -1.52 -19.64 -10.54
C LEU A 123 -0.72 -20.44 -9.50
N ALA A 124 0.48 -20.00 -9.13
CA ALA A 124 1.43 -20.78 -8.32
C ALA A 124 0.88 -21.25 -6.95
N TYR A 125 -0.10 -20.57 -6.37
CA TYR A 125 -0.71 -20.96 -5.09
C TYR A 125 -1.52 -22.27 -5.16
N HIS A 126 -1.86 -22.75 -6.38
CA HIS A 126 -2.44 -24.08 -6.59
C HIS A 126 -1.41 -25.22 -6.58
N PHE A 127 -0.11 -24.89 -6.61
CA PHE A 127 0.99 -25.83 -6.89
C PHE A 127 2.21 -25.63 -5.97
N GLU A 128 2.00 -25.11 -4.75
CA GLU A 128 3.08 -24.77 -3.81
C GLU A 128 4.06 -25.96 -3.59
N ALA A 129 3.52 -27.17 -3.40
CA ALA A 129 4.30 -28.38 -3.15
C ALA A 129 5.03 -28.87 -4.42
N GLU A 130 4.37 -28.84 -5.57
CA GLU A 130 4.93 -29.23 -6.86
C GLU A 130 6.07 -28.28 -7.28
N ILE A 131 5.90 -26.97 -7.09
CA ILE A 131 6.94 -25.96 -7.37
C ILE A 131 8.12 -26.13 -6.41
N LYS A 132 7.88 -26.28 -5.09
CA LYS A 132 8.96 -26.49 -4.10
C LYS A 132 9.77 -27.75 -4.42
N LYS A 133 9.10 -28.86 -4.80
CA LYS A 133 9.75 -30.09 -5.28
C LYS A 133 10.51 -29.89 -6.60
N ALA A 134 9.93 -29.17 -7.56
CA ALA A 134 10.55 -28.91 -8.86
C ALA A 134 11.84 -28.08 -8.73
N LEU A 135 11.85 -27.05 -7.88
CA LEU A 135 13.03 -26.24 -7.57
C LEU A 135 14.08 -27.05 -6.80
N GLN A 136 13.67 -27.82 -5.78
CA GLN A 136 14.60 -28.68 -5.04
C GLN A 136 15.36 -29.64 -5.94
N ASN A 137 14.69 -30.21 -6.97
CA ASN A 137 15.33 -31.08 -7.94
C ASN A 137 16.39 -30.35 -8.80
N VAL A 138 16.14 -29.10 -9.21
CA VAL A 138 17.15 -28.31 -9.97
C VAL A 138 18.29 -27.88 -9.05
N TYR A 139 17.99 -27.49 -7.81
CA TYR A 139 18.98 -27.06 -6.82
C TYR A 139 19.91 -28.19 -6.39
N ASN A 140 19.39 -29.40 -6.18
CA ASN A 140 20.20 -30.58 -5.84
C ASN A 140 21.14 -30.99 -6.99
N ASN A 141 20.68 -30.88 -8.24
CA ASN A 141 21.43 -31.28 -9.42
C ASN A 141 22.33 -30.15 -9.98
N ARG A 142 22.56 -29.07 -9.21
CA ARG A 142 23.33 -27.89 -9.64
C ARG A 142 24.79 -28.17 -9.99
N ASP A 143 25.33 -29.30 -9.55
CA ASP A 143 26.71 -29.74 -9.77
C ASP A 143 26.86 -30.77 -10.90
N ASP A 144 25.75 -31.21 -11.50
CA ASP A 144 25.72 -31.89 -12.79
C ASP A 144 25.93 -30.89 -13.95
N ASP A 145 25.78 -31.32 -15.21
CA ASP A 145 26.14 -30.52 -16.39
C ASP A 145 25.45 -29.13 -16.44
N ARG A 146 26.26 -28.08 -16.27
CA ARG A 146 25.83 -26.68 -16.32
C ARG A 146 25.87 -26.08 -17.73
N SER A 147 26.01 -26.89 -18.77
CA SER A 147 26.03 -26.46 -20.18
C SER A 147 24.92 -25.47 -20.53
N TRP A 148 23.69 -25.71 -20.06
CA TRP A 148 22.51 -24.87 -20.28
C TRP A 148 22.62 -23.44 -19.72
N LYS A 149 23.47 -23.19 -18.70
CA LYS A 149 23.76 -21.85 -18.15
C LYS A 149 25.02 -21.21 -18.75
N LYS A 150 25.85 -21.96 -19.46
CA LYS A 150 27.17 -21.50 -19.88
C LYS A 150 27.04 -20.32 -20.86
N ASP A 151 27.55 -19.15 -20.44
CA ASP A 151 27.46 -17.88 -21.15
C ASP A 151 26.00 -17.43 -21.47
N ASN A 152 25.00 -18.03 -20.81
CA ASN A 152 23.57 -17.71 -20.95
C ASN A 152 23.11 -16.82 -19.77
N LEU A 153 23.01 -15.51 -20.02
CA LEU A 153 22.65 -14.54 -19.00
C LEU A 153 21.22 -14.74 -18.52
N TYR A 154 20.27 -14.87 -19.45
CA TYR A 154 18.85 -15.10 -19.15
C TYR A 154 18.64 -16.28 -18.18
N ALA A 155 19.17 -17.46 -18.49
CA ALA A 155 18.98 -18.65 -17.67
C ALA A 155 19.63 -18.53 -16.28
N THR A 156 20.82 -17.93 -16.19
CA THR A 156 21.52 -17.73 -14.91
C THR A 156 20.77 -16.75 -14.01
N SER A 157 20.27 -15.65 -14.58
CA SER A 157 19.49 -14.66 -13.83
C SER A 157 18.10 -15.17 -13.42
N LEU A 158 17.45 -15.98 -14.28
CA LEU A 158 16.18 -16.63 -13.95
C LEU A 158 16.32 -17.63 -12.79
N GLU A 159 17.34 -18.49 -12.86
CA GLU A 159 17.67 -19.45 -11.78
C GLU A 159 17.93 -18.72 -10.46
N PHE A 160 18.86 -17.74 -10.46
CA PHE A 160 19.20 -16.95 -9.28
C PHE A 160 17.98 -16.29 -8.64
N ARG A 161 17.12 -15.67 -9.47
CA ARG A 161 15.89 -15.01 -9.02
C ARG A 161 14.93 -16.00 -8.36
N LEU A 162 14.60 -17.10 -9.04
CA LEU A 162 13.64 -18.07 -8.54
C LEU A 162 14.15 -18.78 -7.27
N PHE A 163 15.42 -19.15 -7.23
CA PHE A 163 16.02 -19.77 -6.04
C PHE A 163 15.99 -18.81 -4.83
N ARG A 164 16.45 -17.56 -4.95
CA ARG A 164 16.40 -16.61 -3.83
C ARG A 164 14.97 -16.24 -3.41
N GLN A 165 14.02 -16.20 -4.35
CA GLN A 165 12.61 -16.00 -4.02
C GLN A 165 12.04 -17.10 -3.10
N HIS A 166 12.53 -18.33 -3.26
CA HIS A 166 12.15 -19.51 -2.46
C HIS A 166 13.15 -19.80 -1.32
N GLY A 167 14.01 -18.85 -0.95
CA GLY A 167 14.91 -18.96 0.20
C GLY A 167 16.16 -19.83 0.01
N TYR A 168 16.43 -20.30 -1.21
CA TYR A 168 17.66 -21.04 -1.50
C TYR A 168 18.87 -20.09 -1.52
N ASP A 169 19.96 -20.50 -0.87
CA ASP A 169 21.25 -19.81 -0.96
C ASP A 169 21.85 -19.97 -2.36
N VAL A 170 22.12 -18.84 -3.01
CA VAL A 170 22.79 -18.75 -4.31
C VAL A 170 23.78 -17.59 -4.26
N PRO A 171 25.10 -17.84 -4.40
CA PRO A 171 26.11 -16.78 -4.34
C PRO A 171 26.00 -15.81 -5.53
N GLN A 172 26.23 -14.53 -5.29
CA GLN A 172 26.30 -13.50 -6.36
C GLN A 172 27.38 -13.82 -7.42
N GLU A 173 28.39 -14.61 -7.04
CA GLU A 173 29.54 -15.00 -7.85
C GLU A 173 29.15 -15.81 -9.10
N VAL A 174 27.91 -16.34 -9.18
CA VAL A 174 27.39 -16.94 -10.43
C VAL A 174 27.45 -15.98 -11.62
N PHE A 175 27.37 -14.67 -11.37
CA PHE A 175 27.43 -13.65 -12.42
C PHE A 175 28.87 -13.28 -12.85
N THR A 176 29.90 -13.80 -12.20
CA THR A 176 31.32 -13.50 -12.53
C THR A 176 31.68 -13.92 -13.96
N SER A 177 31.04 -14.97 -14.48
CA SER A 177 31.16 -15.45 -15.86
C SER A 177 30.79 -14.38 -16.90
N PHE A 178 29.91 -13.43 -16.56
CA PHE A 178 29.46 -12.33 -17.41
C PHE A 178 30.32 -11.06 -17.27
N LYS A 179 31.41 -11.12 -16.50
CA LYS A 179 32.35 -10.02 -16.33
C LYS A 179 33.57 -10.12 -17.27
N ASP A 180 34.24 -9.01 -17.47
CA ASP A 180 35.47 -8.87 -18.26
C ASP A 180 36.75 -9.00 -17.41
N LYS A 181 37.92 -8.85 -18.02
CA LYS A 181 39.22 -8.92 -17.33
C LYS A 181 39.53 -7.73 -16.41
N ALA A 182 38.76 -6.64 -16.51
CA ALA A 182 38.85 -5.49 -15.62
C ALA A 182 37.83 -5.59 -14.46
N GLY A 183 36.96 -6.61 -14.46
CA GLY A 183 35.95 -6.85 -13.44
C GLY A 183 34.60 -6.17 -13.71
N ASN A 184 34.38 -5.58 -14.88
CA ASN A 184 33.10 -4.95 -15.26
C ASN A 184 32.19 -5.97 -15.97
N PHE A 185 30.88 -5.75 -16.00
CA PHE A 185 29.99 -6.54 -16.88
C PHE A 185 30.34 -6.34 -18.36
N LYS A 186 30.38 -7.43 -19.13
CA LYS A 186 30.80 -7.40 -20.56
C LYS A 186 29.86 -6.48 -21.36
N VAL A 187 30.42 -5.56 -22.14
CA VAL A 187 29.65 -4.64 -23.01
C VAL A 187 28.75 -5.38 -24.02
N SER A 188 29.15 -6.58 -24.47
CA SER A 188 28.38 -7.43 -25.38
C SER A 188 27.09 -8.02 -24.80
N LEU A 189 26.80 -7.80 -23.51
CA LEU A 189 25.51 -8.22 -22.92
C LEU A 189 24.36 -7.27 -23.29
N ARG A 190 24.68 -6.07 -23.81
CA ARG A 190 23.69 -5.09 -24.28
C ARG A 190 22.81 -5.63 -25.40
N ASP A 191 23.33 -6.57 -26.18
CA ASP A 191 22.65 -7.20 -27.30
C ASP A 191 21.64 -8.27 -26.84
N ASP A 192 21.80 -8.84 -25.63
CA ASP A 192 20.86 -9.79 -25.01
C ASP A 192 19.87 -9.05 -24.09
N VAL A 193 18.90 -8.37 -24.70
CA VAL A 193 17.89 -7.60 -23.94
C VAL A 193 17.01 -8.50 -23.06
N LYS A 194 16.72 -9.75 -23.45
CA LYS A 194 15.99 -10.73 -22.61
C LYS A 194 16.80 -11.05 -21.34
N GLY A 195 18.10 -11.32 -21.49
CA GLY A 195 19.03 -11.52 -20.37
C GLY A 195 19.22 -10.28 -19.51
N MET A 196 19.30 -9.09 -20.10
CA MET A 196 19.43 -7.82 -19.37
C MET A 196 18.22 -7.51 -18.49
N VAL A 197 16.98 -7.77 -18.95
CA VAL A 197 15.77 -7.65 -18.13
C VAL A 197 15.77 -8.70 -17.01
N SER A 198 16.13 -9.95 -17.28
CA SER A 198 16.26 -10.97 -16.22
C SER A 198 17.33 -10.61 -15.19
N LEU A 199 18.48 -10.06 -15.60
CA LEU A 199 19.53 -9.61 -14.68
C LEU A 199 19.09 -8.40 -13.84
N TYR A 200 18.34 -7.47 -14.44
CA TYR A 200 17.72 -6.35 -13.72
C TYR A 200 16.80 -6.89 -12.62
N GLU A 201 15.88 -7.78 -12.96
CA GLU A 201 14.92 -8.36 -12.00
C GLU A 201 15.61 -9.22 -10.92
N ALA A 202 16.62 -10.01 -11.30
CA ALA A 202 17.45 -10.75 -10.37
C ALA A 202 18.17 -9.82 -9.37
N SER A 203 18.57 -8.61 -9.80
CA SER A 203 19.33 -7.68 -8.94
C SER A 203 18.55 -7.11 -7.75
N TYR A 204 17.21 -7.23 -7.75
CA TYR A 204 16.37 -6.86 -6.62
C TYR A 204 16.27 -7.93 -5.52
N TYR A 205 16.85 -9.11 -5.73
CA TYR A 205 16.97 -10.20 -4.74
C TYR A 205 18.34 -10.19 -4.03
N GLY A 206 19.10 -9.10 -4.15
CA GLY A 206 20.38 -8.90 -3.47
C GLY A 206 20.26 -8.71 -1.96
N PHE A 207 21.34 -9.01 -1.24
CA PHE A 207 21.53 -8.79 0.19
C PHE A 207 22.50 -7.61 0.44
N GLU A 208 22.68 -7.24 1.71
CA GLU A 208 23.66 -6.21 2.11
C GLU A 208 25.09 -6.73 1.91
N GLY A 209 26.00 -5.88 1.41
CA GLY A 209 27.39 -6.25 1.06
C GLY A 209 27.62 -6.81 -0.35
N GLU A 210 26.56 -7.15 -1.11
CA GLU A 210 26.70 -7.78 -2.43
C GLU A 210 27.04 -6.80 -3.57
N SER A 211 28.34 -6.58 -3.79
CA SER A 211 28.85 -5.66 -4.82
C SER A 211 28.55 -6.10 -6.26
N ILE A 212 28.58 -7.40 -6.56
CA ILE A 212 28.29 -7.88 -7.94
C ILE A 212 26.83 -7.63 -8.29
N ILE A 213 25.91 -7.78 -7.32
CA ILE A 213 24.49 -7.48 -7.49
C ILE A 213 24.24 -5.96 -7.58
N GLU A 214 24.99 -5.16 -6.81
CA GLU A 214 24.96 -3.70 -6.88
C GLU A 214 25.44 -3.16 -8.24
N GLU A 215 26.46 -3.77 -8.82
CA GLU A 215 26.98 -3.46 -10.16
C GLU A 215 26.03 -3.94 -11.26
N ALA A 216 25.45 -5.15 -11.13
CA ALA A 216 24.47 -5.69 -12.05
C ALA A 216 23.23 -4.78 -12.17
N TRP A 217 22.73 -4.29 -11.02
CA TRP A 217 21.64 -3.31 -10.97
C TRP A 217 21.99 -2.02 -11.71
N LYS A 218 23.19 -1.47 -11.53
CA LYS A 218 23.65 -0.23 -12.20
C LYS A 218 23.77 -0.42 -13.70
N PHE A 219 24.48 -1.46 -14.13
CA PHE A 219 24.72 -1.80 -15.53
C PHE A 219 23.41 -2.02 -16.30
N THR A 220 22.48 -2.80 -15.72
CA THR A 220 21.17 -3.02 -16.35
C THR A 220 20.29 -1.79 -16.31
N THR A 221 20.22 -1.05 -15.20
CA THR A 221 19.43 0.18 -15.10
C THR A 221 19.91 1.26 -16.07
N GLU A 222 21.22 1.41 -16.27
CA GLU A 222 21.78 2.35 -17.24
C GLU A 222 21.40 1.95 -18.67
N HIS A 223 21.60 0.69 -19.05
CA HIS A 223 21.41 0.28 -20.44
C HIS A 223 19.92 0.15 -20.81
N LEU A 224 19.08 -0.45 -19.96
CA LEU A 224 17.64 -0.57 -20.22
C LEU A 224 16.94 0.79 -20.33
N LYS A 225 17.40 1.83 -19.61
CA LYS A 225 16.86 3.20 -19.73
C LYS A 225 17.28 3.92 -21.01
N ASN A 226 18.35 3.46 -21.66
CA ASN A 226 18.89 4.04 -22.90
C ASN A 226 18.55 3.20 -24.14
N LEU A 227 17.71 2.16 -24.03
CA LEU A 227 17.18 1.42 -25.18
C LEU A 227 16.08 2.25 -25.86
N GLU A 228 16.17 2.43 -27.18
CA GLU A 228 15.10 3.06 -27.95
C GLU A 228 14.01 2.03 -28.26
N SER A 229 12.76 2.33 -27.88
CA SER A 229 11.65 1.36 -27.89
C SER A 229 11.22 0.85 -29.27
N HIS A 230 11.85 1.32 -30.35
CA HIS A 230 11.58 0.88 -31.72
C HIS A 230 12.56 -0.19 -32.24
N ASP A 231 13.66 -0.42 -31.52
CA ASP A 231 14.65 -1.47 -31.81
C ASP A 231 14.26 -2.84 -31.20
N LEU A 232 13.09 -2.91 -30.53
CA LEU A 232 12.63 -4.05 -29.75
C LEU A 232 11.33 -4.64 -30.29
N GLU A 233 11.17 -5.95 -30.15
CA GLU A 233 9.87 -6.62 -30.29
C GLU A 233 8.86 -6.02 -29.30
N SER A 234 7.60 -5.88 -29.74
CA SER A 234 6.58 -5.17 -28.96
C SER A 234 6.32 -5.75 -27.55
N ASN A 235 6.53 -7.06 -27.35
CA ASN A 235 6.38 -7.68 -26.03
C ASN A 235 7.60 -7.38 -25.14
N LEU A 236 8.81 -7.44 -25.68
CA LEU A 236 10.04 -7.13 -24.95
C LEU A 236 10.12 -5.65 -24.56
N ALA A 237 9.67 -4.74 -25.44
CA ALA A 237 9.53 -3.33 -25.13
C ALA A 237 8.56 -3.07 -23.95
N LEU A 238 7.49 -3.85 -23.85
CA LEU A 238 6.55 -3.80 -22.72
C LEU A 238 7.17 -4.36 -21.44
N GLU A 239 7.88 -5.50 -21.50
CA GLU A 239 8.58 -6.07 -20.34
C GLU A 239 9.69 -5.13 -19.81
N VAL A 240 10.52 -4.53 -20.67
CA VAL A 240 11.53 -3.51 -20.30
C VAL A 240 10.88 -2.31 -19.58
N LYS A 241 9.82 -1.74 -20.17
CA LYS A 241 9.12 -0.58 -19.59
C LYS A 241 8.48 -0.91 -18.25
N HIS A 242 7.91 -2.11 -18.12
CA HIS A 242 7.26 -2.57 -16.90
C HIS A 242 8.28 -2.76 -15.77
N ALA A 243 9.36 -3.50 -16.02
CA ALA A 243 10.45 -3.71 -15.06
C ALA A 243 11.03 -2.37 -14.56
N LEU A 244 11.35 -1.44 -15.47
CA LEU A 244 11.87 -0.10 -15.12
C LEU A 244 10.88 0.80 -14.38
N THR A 245 9.57 0.52 -14.45
CA THR A 245 8.55 1.27 -13.71
C THR A 245 8.50 0.81 -12.25
N LEU A 246 8.55 -0.51 -12.03
CA LEU A 246 8.64 -1.16 -10.74
C LEU A 246 9.10 -2.61 -10.99
N PRO A 247 10.13 -3.13 -10.31
CA PRO A 247 10.61 -4.49 -10.53
C PRO A 247 9.58 -5.52 -10.03
N LEU A 248 9.56 -6.69 -10.67
CA LEU A 248 8.76 -7.86 -10.29
C LEU A 248 8.86 -8.18 -8.79
N HIS A 249 10.04 -8.03 -8.17
CA HIS A 249 10.20 -8.29 -6.74
C HIS A 249 9.33 -7.38 -5.85
N TRP A 250 9.05 -6.14 -6.28
CA TRP A 250 8.31 -5.13 -5.51
C TRP A 250 6.83 -5.00 -5.93
N ARG A 251 6.37 -5.80 -6.90
CA ARG A 251 4.95 -5.87 -7.33
C ARG A 251 4.13 -6.79 -6.43
N THR A 252 2.85 -6.50 -6.23
CA THR A 252 1.94 -7.50 -5.64
C THR A 252 1.65 -8.59 -6.70
N PRO A 253 1.61 -9.88 -6.32
CA PRO A 253 1.41 -10.97 -7.29
C PRO A 253 0.13 -10.82 -8.12
N ARG A 254 -0.94 -10.25 -7.54
CA ARG A 254 -2.23 -10.11 -8.21
C ARG A 254 -2.27 -8.98 -9.25
N LEU A 255 -1.48 -7.92 -9.07
CA LEU A 255 -1.30 -6.88 -10.09
C LEU A 255 -0.40 -7.36 -11.24
N GLU A 256 0.66 -8.12 -10.94
CA GLU A 256 1.45 -8.78 -11.98
C GLU A 256 0.56 -9.76 -12.77
N ALA A 257 -0.24 -10.60 -12.11
CA ALA A 257 -1.15 -11.55 -12.77
C ALA A 257 -2.07 -10.87 -13.78
N ARG A 258 -2.72 -9.75 -13.43
CA ARG A 258 -3.59 -9.05 -14.36
C ARG A 258 -2.82 -8.55 -15.59
N TRP A 259 -1.65 -7.94 -15.40
CA TRP A 259 -0.84 -7.41 -16.51
C TRP A 259 -0.21 -8.52 -17.36
N PHE A 260 0.33 -9.56 -16.73
CA PHE A 260 1.08 -10.61 -17.39
C PHE A 260 0.19 -11.55 -18.20
N ILE A 261 -1.08 -11.75 -17.83
CA ILE A 261 -2.04 -12.45 -18.70
C ILE A 261 -2.13 -11.77 -20.08
N ASP A 262 -2.25 -10.44 -20.13
CA ASP A 262 -2.34 -9.68 -21.38
C ASP A 262 -1.01 -9.68 -22.17
N VAL A 263 0.13 -10.01 -21.55
CA VAL A 263 1.44 -10.15 -22.22
C VAL A 263 1.67 -11.59 -22.68
N TYR A 264 1.31 -12.56 -21.85
CA TYR A 264 1.42 -14.00 -22.13
C TYR A 264 0.55 -14.41 -23.31
N GLU A 265 -0.67 -13.86 -23.42
CA GLU A 265 -1.57 -14.04 -24.57
C GLU A 265 -0.98 -13.55 -25.91
N LYS A 266 0.02 -12.66 -25.88
CA LYS A 266 0.68 -12.10 -27.07
C LYS A 266 1.98 -12.82 -27.46
N ARG A 267 2.38 -13.87 -26.75
CA ARG A 267 3.63 -14.60 -27.05
C ARG A 267 3.43 -15.67 -28.12
N GLU A 268 4.46 -15.95 -28.90
CA GLU A 268 4.43 -17.00 -29.94
C GLU A 268 4.46 -18.42 -29.34
N ASP A 269 5.02 -18.58 -28.14
CA ASP A 269 5.15 -19.84 -27.38
C ASP A 269 3.99 -20.07 -26.37
N VAL A 270 2.88 -19.33 -26.51
CA VAL A 270 1.79 -19.30 -25.52
C VAL A 270 1.16 -20.68 -25.25
N ASN A 271 1.29 -21.15 -24.01
CA ASN A 271 0.61 -22.36 -23.56
C ASN A 271 -0.87 -22.06 -23.27
N SER A 272 -1.74 -22.47 -24.19
CA SER A 272 -3.20 -22.27 -24.09
C SER A 272 -3.83 -22.84 -22.81
N ILE A 273 -3.28 -23.91 -22.22
CA ILE A 273 -3.78 -24.47 -20.95
C ILE A 273 -3.47 -23.53 -19.78
N LEU A 274 -2.26 -22.94 -19.75
CA LEU A 274 -1.89 -21.94 -18.75
C LEU A 274 -2.70 -20.66 -18.91
N LEU A 275 -2.86 -20.17 -20.15
CA LEU A 275 -3.62 -18.95 -20.42
C LEU A 275 -5.10 -19.11 -20.04
N GLU A 276 -5.76 -20.19 -20.46
CA GLU A 276 -7.15 -20.47 -20.10
C GLU A 276 -7.30 -20.58 -18.58
N PHE A 277 -6.39 -21.28 -17.90
CA PHE A 277 -6.47 -21.44 -16.44
C PHE A 277 -6.23 -20.12 -15.71
N ALA A 278 -5.27 -19.30 -16.17
CA ALA A 278 -4.98 -17.99 -15.58
C ALA A 278 -6.16 -17.04 -15.69
N LYS A 279 -6.80 -16.95 -16.88
CA LYS A 279 -8.00 -16.13 -17.08
C LYS A 279 -9.18 -16.64 -16.23
N LEU A 280 -9.39 -17.96 -16.18
CA LEU A 280 -10.48 -18.58 -15.42
C LEU A 280 -10.32 -18.43 -13.91
N ASP A 281 -9.13 -18.69 -13.37
CA ASP A 281 -8.79 -18.43 -11.98
C ASP A 281 -8.98 -16.94 -11.67
N PHE A 282 -8.42 -16.07 -12.51
CA PHE A 282 -8.51 -14.62 -12.28
C PHE A 282 -9.96 -14.19 -12.11
N ASN A 283 -10.85 -14.58 -13.02
CA ASN A 283 -12.27 -14.23 -12.96
C ASN A 283 -13.00 -14.88 -11.77
N THR A 284 -12.69 -16.14 -11.45
CA THR A 284 -13.30 -16.87 -10.32
C THR A 284 -12.92 -16.19 -8.99
N VAL A 285 -11.64 -15.86 -8.82
CA VAL A 285 -11.09 -15.23 -7.62
C VAL A 285 -11.58 -13.78 -7.48
N GLN A 286 -11.75 -13.05 -8.59
CA GLN A 286 -12.44 -11.75 -8.60
C GLN A 286 -13.90 -11.87 -8.09
N GLY A 287 -14.56 -13.01 -8.29
CA GLY A 287 -15.90 -13.28 -7.75
C GLY A 287 -15.92 -13.33 -6.21
N PHE A 288 -14.91 -13.97 -5.59
CA PHE A 288 -14.77 -13.94 -4.13
C PHE A 288 -14.52 -12.53 -3.61
N TYR A 289 -13.64 -11.76 -4.28
CA TYR A 289 -13.37 -10.37 -3.91
C TYR A 289 -14.63 -9.49 -3.96
N GLN A 290 -15.53 -9.68 -4.94
CA GLN A 290 -16.78 -8.94 -5.01
C GLN A 290 -17.72 -9.27 -3.83
N GLU A 291 -17.85 -10.55 -3.44
CA GLU A 291 -18.69 -10.92 -2.29
C GLU A 291 -18.09 -10.50 -0.93
N GLU A 292 -16.75 -10.46 -0.82
CA GLU A 292 -16.06 -9.89 0.34
C GLU A 292 -16.24 -8.37 0.41
N LEU A 293 -16.10 -7.67 -0.72
CA LEU A 293 -16.29 -6.22 -0.84
C LEU A 293 -17.73 -5.82 -0.48
N LYS A 294 -18.73 -6.57 -0.94
CA LYS A 294 -20.14 -6.39 -0.53
C LYS A 294 -20.34 -6.51 0.97
N GLN A 295 -19.67 -7.48 1.63
CA GLN A 295 -19.77 -7.67 3.08
C GLN A 295 -19.20 -6.49 3.87
N VAL A 296 -18.01 -6.00 3.50
CA VAL A 296 -17.44 -4.81 4.16
C VAL A 296 -18.22 -3.54 3.83
N SER A 297 -18.80 -3.42 2.65
CA SER A 297 -19.66 -2.28 2.26
C SER A 297 -20.97 -2.22 3.07
N ARG A 298 -21.65 -3.37 3.24
CA ARG A 298 -22.80 -3.49 4.15
C ARG A 298 -22.42 -3.12 5.59
N TRP A 299 -21.28 -3.62 6.08
CA TRP A 299 -20.77 -3.27 7.42
C TRP A 299 -20.49 -1.77 7.55
N TRP A 300 -19.89 -1.14 6.55
CA TRP A 300 -19.55 0.29 6.58
C TRP A 300 -20.82 1.15 6.65
N LYS A 301 -21.76 0.94 5.73
CA LYS A 301 -23.08 1.63 5.69
C LYS A 301 -23.87 1.42 6.98
N GLN A 302 -23.90 0.21 7.52
CA GLN A 302 -24.56 -0.11 8.80
C GLN A 302 -23.95 0.57 10.04
N ASN A 303 -22.72 1.08 9.95
CA ASN A 303 -22.08 1.79 11.06
C ASN A 303 -22.04 3.32 10.86
N GLU A 304 -22.49 3.81 9.70
CA GLU A 304 -22.70 5.23 9.38
C GLU A 304 -21.46 6.12 9.65
N LEU A 305 -20.24 5.54 9.65
CA LEU A 305 -19.02 6.28 10.02
C LEU A 305 -18.70 7.40 9.03
N GLY A 306 -18.72 7.12 7.73
CA GLY A 306 -18.50 8.14 6.68
C GLY A 306 -19.57 9.25 6.68
N GLU A 307 -20.80 8.94 7.09
CA GLU A 307 -21.90 9.91 7.18
C GLU A 307 -21.83 10.77 8.46
N LYS A 308 -21.36 10.19 9.58
CA LYS A 308 -21.29 10.88 10.88
C LYS A 308 -19.95 11.56 11.14
N LEU A 309 -18.94 11.26 10.34
CA LEU A 309 -17.58 11.81 10.39
C LEU A 309 -17.20 12.39 9.02
N GLU A 310 -18.05 13.23 8.43
CA GLU A 310 -17.92 13.84 7.09
C GLU A 310 -16.56 14.53 6.80
N PHE A 311 -15.78 14.82 7.84
CA PHE A 311 -14.42 15.38 7.74
C PHE A 311 -13.36 14.36 7.32
N ALA A 312 -13.65 13.06 7.39
CA ALA A 312 -12.74 11.95 7.13
C ALA A 312 -12.90 11.32 5.74
N ARG A 313 -11.87 10.60 5.30
CA ARG A 313 -11.78 9.88 4.02
C ARG A 313 -12.59 8.58 4.03
N ASP A 314 -13.76 8.58 3.40
CA ASP A 314 -14.38 7.31 2.98
C ASP A 314 -13.60 6.71 1.80
N ARG A 315 -12.80 5.68 2.08
CA ARG A 315 -11.94 5.01 1.10
C ARG A 315 -12.02 3.48 1.22
N LEU A 316 -13.21 2.94 1.50
CA LEU A 316 -13.39 1.50 1.76
C LEU A 316 -12.83 0.57 0.66
N VAL A 317 -13.00 0.92 -0.62
CA VAL A 317 -12.45 0.13 -1.75
C VAL A 317 -10.92 0.14 -1.76
N VAL A 318 -10.28 1.25 -1.35
CA VAL A 318 -8.81 1.31 -1.15
C VAL A 318 -8.42 0.38 0.00
N ALA A 319 -9.09 0.49 1.14
CA ALA A 319 -8.85 -0.35 2.32
C ALA A 319 -8.95 -1.84 1.99
N PHE A 320 -9.83 -2.22 1.04
CA PHE A 320 -9.93 -3.57 0.48
C PHE A 320 -8.78 -3.91 -0.48
N LEU A 321 -8.39 -3.00 -1.39
CA LEU A 321 -7.24 -3.23 -2.29
C LEU A 321 -5.93 -3.49 -1.53
N TRP A 322 -5.71 -2.86 -0.37
CA TRP A 322 -4.56 -3.15 0.51
C TRP A 322 -4.56 -4.58 1.04
N THR A 323 -5.70 -5.08 1.51
CA THR A 323 -5.77 -6.47 2.01
C THR A 323 -5.67 -7.46 0.86
N MET A 324 -6.35 -7.21 -0.27
CA MET A 324 -6.24 -8.03 -1.49
C MET A 324 -4.81 -8.06 -2.05
N GLY A 325 -4.08 -6.95 -2.02
CA GLY A 325 -2.66 -6.90 -2.42
C GLY A 325 -1.72 -7.66 -1.46
N THR A 326 -2.08 -7.71 -0.18
CA THR A 326 -1.30 -8.39 0.88
C THR A 326 -1.53 -9.91 0.88
N ALA A 327 -2.79 -10.34 0.84
CA ALA A 327 -3.19 -11.74 0.86
C ALA A 327 -4.28 -11.98 -0.21
N PHE A 328 -3.85 -12.23 -1.44
CA PHE A 328 -4.77 -12.30 -2.60
C PHE A 328 -5.53 -13.64 -2.71
N GLU A 329 -5.01 -14.71 -2.11
CA GLU A 329 -5.49 -16.07 -2.33
C GLU A 329 -6.86 -16.33 -1.68
N PRO A 330 -7.77 -17.13 -2.27
CA PRO A 330 -9.11 -17.36 -1.72
C PRO A 330 -9.16 -17.81 -0.25
N ARG A 331 -8.14 -18.55 0.24
CA ARG A 331 -8.04 -18.99 1.66
C ARG A 331 -8.07 -17.84 2.67
N PHE A 332 -7.69 -16.62 2.27
CA PHE A 332 -7.65 -15.43 3.13
C PHE A 332 -8.92 -14.54 3.05
N GLY A 333 -10.08 -15.07 2.66
CA GLY A 333 -11.32 -14.27 2.55
C GLY A 333 -11.76 -13.60 3.86
N SER A 334 -11.90 -14.36 4.95
CA SER A 334 -12.21 -13.81 6.28
C SER A 334 -11.15 -12.81 6.76
N TRP A 335 -9.88 -13.13 6.49
CA TRP A 335 -8.73 -12.28 6.78
C TRP A 335 -8.82 -10.92 6.06
N ARG A 336 -9.16 -10.91 4.76
CA ARG A 336 -9.35 -9.67 3.99
C ARG A 336 -10.50 -8.84 4.55
N ILE A 337 -11.61 -9.49 4.91
CA ILE A 337 -12.77 -8.81 5.51
C ILE A 337 -12.38 -8.11 6.83
N ILE A 338 -11.75 -8.81 7.79
CA ILE A 338 -11.41 -8.18 9.08
C ILE A 338 -10.33 -7.10 8.94
N ASN A 339 -9.27 -7.33 8.16
CA ASN A 339 -8.22 -6.33 7.95
C ASN A 339 -8.72 -5.12 7.14
N THR A 340 -9.74 -5.26 6.29
CA THR A 340 -10.37 -4.12 5.60
C THR A 340 -11.19 -3.25 6.56
N LYS A 341 -11.92 -3.87 7.50
CA LYS A 341 -12.60 -3.16 8.60
C LYS A 341 -11.59 -2.36 9.44
N ILE A 342 -10.45 -2.97 9.76
CA ILE A 342 -9.33 -2.33 10.48
C ILE A 342 -8.78 -1.15 9.69
N ASN A 343 -8.39 -1.36 8.43
CA ASN A 343 -7.85 -0.32 7.54
C ASN A 343 -8.79 0.90 7.42
N ALA A 344 -10.09 0.69 7.29
CA ALA A 344 -11.07 1.78 7.24
C ALA A 344 -11.13 2.58 8.56
N ILE A 345 -10.95 1.94 9.72
CA ILE A 345 -10.87 2.63 11.01
C ILE A 345 -9.53 3.36 11.16
N ILE A 346 -8.41 2.81 10.68
CA ILE A 346 -7.12 3.53 10.63
C ILE A 346 -7.29 4.83 9.86
N THR A 347 -7.84 4.80 8.63
CA THR A 347 -8.04 6.00 7.80
C THR A 347 -8.91 7.07 8.48
N VAL A 348 -9.97 6.67 9.20
CA VAL A 348 -10.81 7.60 9.97
C VAL A 348 -10.06 8.23 11.14
N ILE A 349 -9.22 7.45 11.84
CA ILE A 349 -8.44 7.93 12.97
C ILE A 349 -7.28 8.82 12.51
N ASP A 350 -6.62 8.49 11.39
CA ASP A 350 -5.62 9.33 10.71
C ASP A 350 -6.17 10.75 10.52
N ASP A 351 -7.37 10.89 9.94
CA ASP A 351 -8.08 12.17 9.76
C ASP A 351 -8.56 12.86 11.05
N ILE A 352 -8.76 12.10 12.14
CA ILE A 352 -8.99 12.69 13.46
C ILE A 352 -7.71 13.36 13.97
N TYR A 353 -6.53 12.74 13.79
CA TYR A 353 -5.26 13.27 14.32
C TYR A 353 -4.59 14.32 13.43
N ASP A 354 -4.49 14.08 12.11
CA ASP A 354 -3.76 14.96 11.20
C ASP A 354 -4.57 16.20 10.80
N VAL A 355 -5.91 16.12 10.77
CA VAL A 355 -6.82 17.19 10.34
C VAL A 355 -7.71 17.71 11.47
N TYR A 356 -8.62 16.89 12.03
CA TYR A 356 -9.84 17.44 12.67
C TYR A 356 -9.73 17.73 14.18
N GLY A 357 -8.99 16.93 14.94
CA GLY A 357 -8.87 17.04 16.39
C GLY A 357 -8.07 18.27 16.86
N THR A 358 -8.33 18.72 18.09
CA THR A 358 -7.40 19.61 18.82
C THR A 358 -6.46 18.76 19.67
N VAL A 359 -5.26 19.26 20.00
CA VAL A 359 -4.26 18.46 20.75
C VAL A 359 -4.82 17.89 22.05
N GLU A 360 -5.66 18.65 22.76
CA GLU A 360 -6.29 18.25 24.02
C GLU A 360 -7.30 17.11 23.83
N GLU A 361 -8.06 17.13 22.73
CA GLU A 361 -8.96 16.01 22.37
C GLU A 361 -8.18 14.77 21.94
N LEU A 362 -7.05 14.94 21.25
CA LEU A 362 -6.19 13.84 20.79
C LEU A 362 -5.43 13.19 21.96
N GLU A 363 -4.97 13.97 22.94
CA GLU A 363 -4.44 13.46 24.20
C GLU A 363 -5.51 12.60 24.90
N LEU A 364 -6.73 13.12 25.03
CA LEU A 364 -7.84 12.41 25.67
C LEU A 364 -8.27 11.16 24.90
N PHE A 365 -8.28 11.16 23.56
CA PHE A 365 -8.58 9.97 22.77
C PHE A 365 -7.52 8.87 22.93
N THR A 366 -6.25 9.26 22.91
CA THR A 366 -5.11 8.36 23.14
C THR A 366 -5.21 7.71 24.53
N ASP A 367 -5.47 8.50 25.57
CA ASP A 367 -5.59 8.03 26.96
C ASP A 367 -6.87 7.21 27.21
N VAL A 368 -8.01 7.52 26.57
CA VAL A 368 -9.22 6.67 26.66
C VAL A 368 -9.01 5.31 26.00
N VAL A 369 -8.23 5.24 24.90
CA VAL A 369 -7.83 3.97 24.26
C VAL A 369 -6.81 3.21 25.10
N ASP A 370 -5.84 3.89 25.74
CA ASP A 370 -4.89 3.22 26.63
C ASP A 370 -5.53 2.71 27.93
N ARG A 371 -6.50 3.45 28.48
CA ARG A 371 -7.34 2.98 29.60
C ARG A 371 -8.28 1.83 29.20
N TRP A 372 -8.68 1.73 27.93
CA TRP A 372 -9.57 0.72 27.34
C TRP A 372 -10.89 0.48 28.12
N ASP A 373 -11.35 1.48 28.89
CA ASP A 373 -12.62 1.42 29.65
C ASP A 373 -13.72 2.17 28.91
N ILE A 374 -14.78 1.46 28.51
CA ILE A 374 -15.99 2.03 27.89
C ILE A 374 -16.67 3.12 28.74
N LYS A 375 -16.37 3.23 30.04
CA LYS A 375 -16.82 4.34 30.89
C LYS A 375 -16.07 5.65 30.61
N ALA A 376 -14.78 5.58 30.26
CA ALA A 376 -13.94 6.74 29.97
C ALA A 376 -14.36 7.47 28.69
N MET A 377 -15.02 6.77 27.75
CA MET A 377 -15.71 7.34 26.58
C MET A 377 -16.66 8.52 26.94
N LYS A 378 -17.14 8.61 28.19
CA LYS A 378 -17.94 9.76 28.65
C LYS A 378 -17.21 11.09 28.51
N GLU A 379 -15.89 11.10 28.66
CA GLU A 379 -15.02 12.27 28.68
C GLU A 379 -14.81 12.86 27.27
N LEU A 380 -14.83 12.02 26.23
CA LEU A 380 -14.60 12.41 24.82
C LEU A 380 -15.64 13.42 24.26
N PRO A 381 -15.32 14.14 23.18
CA PRO A 381 -16.31 14.82 22.35
C PRO A 381 -17.17 13.81 21.56
N SER A 382 -18.39 14.19 21.18
CA SER A 382 -19.40 13.25 20.63
C SER A 382 -18.96 12.47 19.39
N TYR A 383 -18.17 13.08 18.50
CA TYR A 383 -17.68 12.43 17.28
C TYR A 383 -16.67 11.30 17.60
N MET A 384 -15.75 11.55 18.55
CA MET A 384 -14.79 10.56 19.03
C MET A 384 -15.46 9.39 19.75
N LYS A 385 -16.63 9.57 20.41
CA LYS A 385 -17.35 8.45 21.07
C LYS A 385 -17.75 7.38 20.08
N LEU A 386 -18.22 7.78 18.89
CA LEU A 386 -18.60 6.85 17.84
C LEU A 386 -17.37 6.08 17.32
N CYS A 387 -16.27 6.79 17.05
CA CYS A 387 -15.03 6.18 16.58
C CYS A 387 -14.41 5.22 17.62
N PHE A 388 -14.29 5.67 18.88
CA PHE A 388 -13.79 4.85 19.99
C PHE A 388 -14.64 3.59 20.19
N LEU A 389 -15.97 3.73 20.27
CA LEU A 389 -16.85 2.58 20.49
C LEU A 389 -16.78 1.58 19.32
N LYS A 390 -16.61 2.07 18.09
CA LYS A 390 -16.48 1.20 16.92
C LYS A 390 -15.12 0.48 16.86
N LEU A 391 -14.04 1.17 17.20
CA LEU A 391 -12.71 0.57 17.40
C LEU A 391 -12.75 -0.51 18.49
N PHE A 392 -13.26 -0.15 19.67
CA PHE A 392 -13.40 -1.06 20.81
C PHE A 392 -14.20 -2.31 20.44
N ASN A 393 -15.36 -2.15 19.81
CA ASN A 393 -16.18 -3.28 19.38
C ASN A 393 -15.46 -4.17 18.34
N LEU A 394 -14.74 -3.58 17.37
CA LEU A 394 -14.04 -4.36 16.34
C LEU A 394 -12.87 -5.18 16.90
N VAL A 395 -12.10 -4.60 17.82
CA VAL A 395 -10.97 -5.31 18.47
C VAL A 395 -11.47 -6.44 19.37
N ASN A 396 -12.57 -6.22 20.12
CA ASN A 396 -13.17 -7.27 20.93
C ASN A 396 -13.92 -8.33 20.07
N GLU A 397 -14.45 -7.98 18.89
CA GLU A 397 -14.98 -8.92 17.87
C GLU A 397 -13.87 -9.87 17.41
N MET A 398 -12.72 -9.33 16.99
CA MET A 398 -11.55 -10.12 16.55
C MET A 398 -10.95 -10.98 17.68
N ALA A 399 -10.77 -10.41 18.88
CA ALA A 399 -10.24 -11.16 20.02
C ALA A 399 -11.18 -12.28 20.48
N TYR A 400 -12.50 -12.07 20.42
CA TYR A 400 -13.49 -13.09 20.73
C TYR A 400 -13.42 -14.27 19.75
N ASP A 401 -13.29 -14.01 18.45
CA ASP A 401 -13.19 -15.09 17.46
C ASP A 401 -11.88 -15.90 17.62
N ILE A 402 -10.75 -15.25 17.93
CA ILE A 402 -9.49 -15.93 18.24
C ILE A 402 -9.59 -16.77 19.51
N LEU A 403 -10.19 -16.23 20.58
CA LEU A 403 -10.44 -16.96 21.83
C LEU A 403 -11.39 -18.16 21.62
N LYS A 404 -12.41 -17.99 20.76
CA LYS A 404 -13.39 -19.01 20.40
C LYS A 404 -12.78 -20.17 19.59
N GLU A 405 -11.84 -19.88 18.70
CA GLU A 405 -11.30 -20.86 17.75
C GLU A 405 -9.96 -21.48 18.19
N GLN A 406 -9.15 -20.74 18.95
CA GLN A 406 -7.80 -21.16 19.36
C GLN A 406 -7.60 -21.19 20.89
N GLY A 407 -8.52 -20.64 21.68
CA GLY A 407 -8.44 -20.64 23.15
C GLY A 407 -7.51 -19.58 23.75
N LEU A 408 -7.00 -18.64 22.94
CA LEU A 408 -6.05 -17.61 23.33
C LEU A 408 -6.74 -16.26 23.55
N ASP A 409 -6.44 -15.59 24.65
CA ASP A 409 -6.84 -14.19 24.88
C ASP A 409 -5.76 -13.25 24.34
N VAL A 410 -6.11 -12.53 23.27
CA VAL A 410 -5.23 -11.56 22.58
C VAL A 410 -5.75 -10.12 22.68
N VAL A 411 -6.72 -9.83 23.58
CA VAL A 411 -7.30 -8.48 23.72
C VAL A 411 -6.21 -7.46 24.04
N LEU A 412 -5.22 -7.82 24.87
CA LEU A 412 -4.16 -6.91 25.29
C LEU A 412 -3.15 -6.61 24.18
N ASN A 413 -2.74 -7.61 23.39
CA ASN A 413 -1.82 -7.41 22.26
C ASN A 413 -2.45 -6.46 21.23
N LEU A 414 -3.66 -6.79 20.77
CA LEU A 414 -4.42 -5.96 19.85
C LEU A 414 -4.60 -4.54 20.38
N LYS A 415 -4.99 -4.37 21.65
CA LYS A 415 -5.11 -3.05 22.30
C LYS A 415 -3.77 -2.29 22.32
N ASN A 416 -2.66 -2.95 22.64
CA ASN A 416 -1.34 -2.33 22.68
C ASN A 416 -0.89 -1.88 21.28
N SER A 417 -1.19 -2.68 20.24
CA SER A 417 -0.91 -2.33 18.84
C SER A 417 -1.56 -1.00 18.43
N TRP A 418 -2.83 -0.79 18.80
CA TRP A 418 -3.55 0.47 18.57
C TRP A 418 -2.99 1.60 19.42
N VAL A 419 -2.69 1.39 20.71
CA VAL A 419 -2.09 2.41 21.58
C VAL A 419 -0.76 2.91 21.00
N GLY A 420 0.10 2.02 20.50
CA GLY A 420 1.36 2.37 19.86
C GLY A 420 1.19 3.23 18.59
N LEU A 421 0.15 2.97 17.80
CA LEU A 421 -0.22 3.80 16.64
C LEU A 421 -0.73 5.19 17.07
N LEU A 422 -1.64 5.25 18.05
CA LEU A 422 -2.22 6.52 18.52
C LEU A 422 -1.18 7.42 19.20
N GLN A 423 -0.22 6.85 19.93
CA GLN A 423 0.91 7.59 20.48
C GLN A 423 1.79 8.19 19.37
N ALA A 424 2.00 7.47 18.26
CA ALA A 424 2.77 7.97 17.12
C ALA A 424 2.03 9.11 16.40
N TYR A 425 0.72 8.98 16.18
CA TYR A 425 -0.11 10.07 15.65
C TYR A 425 -0.15 11.29 16.57
N LEU A 426 -0.22 11.08 17.90
CA LEU A 426 -0.22 12.16 18.88
C LEU A 426 1.10 12.97 18.84
N LEU A 427 2.23 12.31 18.61
CA LEU A 427 3.52 12.99 18.47
C LEU A 427 3.58 13.84 17.19
N GLU A 428 3.07 13.34 16.06
CA GLU A 428 3.00 14.11 14.81
C GLU A 428 2.04 15.30 14.92
N ALA A 429 0.88 15.12 15.55
CA ALA A 429 -0.04 16.21 15.86
C ALA A 429 0.62 17.28 16.77
N LYS A 430 1.43 16.87 17.75
CA LYS A 430 2.17 17.81 18.62
C LYS A 430 3.30 18.53 17.88
N TRP A 431 4.02 17.85 16.98
CA TRP A 431 5.00 18.49 16.10
C TRP A 431 4.34 19.53 15.20
N PHE A 432 3.20 19.20 14.57
CA PHE A 432 2.44 20.14 13.73
C PHE A 432 2.02 21.40 14.49
N HIS A 433 1.32 21.25 15.62
CA HIS A 433 0.77 22.40 16.36
C HIS A 433 1.84 23.26 17.05
N SER A 434 3.02 22.70 17.35
CA SER A 434 4.17 23.47 17.87
C SER A 434 5.04 24.10 16.77
N GLY A 435 4.81 23.76 15.50
CA GLY A 435 5.68 24.16 14.38
C GLY A 435 7.06 23.50 14.40
N TYR A 436 7.21 22.39 15.15
CA TYR A 436 8.46 21.65 15.24
C TYR A 436 8.80 20.96 13.90
N LYS A 437 10.10 20.89 13.61
CA LYS A 437 10.63 20.22 12.42
C LYS A 437 11.60 19.12 12.88
N PRO A 438 11.18 17.85 12.89
CA PRO A 438 12.07 16.76 13.27
C PRO A 438 13.19 16.56 12.26
N THR A 439 14.31 16.00 12.73
CA THR A 439 15.37 15.47 11.84
C THR A 439 14.86 14.28 11.03
N MET A 440 15.56 13.89 9.97
CA MET A 440 15.16 12.75 9.14
C MET A 440 15.09 11.44 9.94
N GLU A 441 16.05 11.19 10.86
CA GLU A 441 16.03 9.96 11.67
C GLU A 441 14.96 10.00 12.77
N GLU A 442 14.79 11.13 13.47
CA GLU A 442 13.72 11.32 14.46
C GLU A 442 12.34 11.16 13.83
N TYR A 443 12.13 11.76 12.65
CA TYR A 443 10.94 11.56 11.85
C TYR A 443 10.75 10.08 11.55
N MET A 444 11.73 9.40 10.95
CA MET A 444 11.59 7.99 10.53
C MET A 444 11.41 7.00 11.70
N ILE A 445 11.83 7.33 12.92
CA ILE A 445 11.56 6.53 14.12
C ILE A 445 10.07 6.55 14.48
N ASN A 446 9.41 7.71 14.39
CA ASN A 446 7.97 7.82 14.64
C ASN A 446 7.13 7.43 13.42
N ALA A 447 7.55 7.87 12.24
CA ALA A 447 6.80 7.76 10.99
C ALA A 447 6.68 6.30 10.50
N ALA A 448 7.61 5.43 10.92
CA ALA A 448 7.50 3.98 10.75
C ALA A 448 6.45 3.32 11.68
N LYS A 449 5.99 4.01 12.73
CA LYS A 449 4.84 3.59 13.56
C LYS A 449 3.54 4.23 13.06
N SER A 450 3.53 5.53 12.74
CA SER A 450 2.32 6.25 12.28
C SER A 450 1.78 5.77 10.93
N ILE A 451 2.60 5.12 10.09
CA ILE A 451 2.14 4.42 8.88
C ILE A 451 1.35 3.12 9.18
N ALA A 452 1.06 2.84 10.46
CA ALA A 452 0.41 1.64 10.98
C ALA A 452 1.10 0.29 10.64
N GLY A 453 2.28 0.30 10.01
CA GLY A 453 3.00 -0.90 9.56
C GLY A 453 3.14 -2.02 10.61
N PRO A 454 3.61 -1.73 11.85
CA PRO A 454 3.68 -2.73 12.92
C PRO A 454 2.31 -3.31 13.28
N MET A 455 1.33 -2.44 13.47
CA MET A 455 -0.04 -2.80 13.84
C MET A 455 -0.71 -3.66 12.75
N MET A 456 -0.53 -3.32 11.46
CA MET A 456 -1.06 -4.08 10.34
C MET A 456 -0.47 -5.48 10.26
N VAL A 457 0.82 -5.66 10.55
CA VAL A 457 1.49 -6.97 10.51
C VAL A 457 1.09 -7.85 11.70
N GLU A 458 0.96 -7.27 12.89
CA GLU A 458 0.48 -7.99 14.08
C GLU A 458 -0.97 -8.47 13.89
N ASN A 459 -1.87 -7.58 13.45
CA ASN A 459 -3.25 -7.95 13.10
C ASN A 459 -3.30 -8.97 11.96
N ALA A 460 -2.43 -8.83 10.95
CA ALA A 460 -2.33 -9.78 9.83
C ALA A 460 -1.94 -11.19 10.30
N TYR A 461 -0.97 -11.29 11.21
CA TYR A 461 -0.54 -12.56 11.78
C TYR A 461 -1.63 -13.17 12.68
N LEU A 462 -2.18 -12.40 13.63
CA LEU A 462 -3.21 -12.86 14.57
C LEU A 462 -4.52 -13.31 13.89
N SER A 463 -4.83 -12.78 12.70
CA SER A 463 -6.00 -13.21 11.90
C SER A 463 -5.69 -14.29 10.84
N ALA A 464 -4.44 -14.73 10.69
CA ALA A 464 -4.03 -15.73 9.69
C ALA A 464 -3.40 -17.01 10.28
N ALA A 465 -2.69 -16.91 11.41
CA ALA A 465 -2.00 -18.03 12.02
C ALA A 465 -2.98 -19.00 12.71
N ASN A 466 -2.76 -20.31 12.52
CA ASN A 466 -3.50 -21.36 13.19
C ASN A 466 -2.61 -22.64 13.26
N PRO A 467 -2.09 -23.01 14.44
CA PRO A 467 -2.16 -22.28 15.71
C PRO A 467 -1.36 -20.98 15.69
N ILE A 468 -1.79 -19.98 16.46
CA ILE A 468 -0.96 -18.83 16.87
C ILE A 468 0.13 -19.34 17.82
N SER A 469 1.38 -19.02 17.50
CA SER A 469 2.54 -19.15 18.40
C SER A 469 2.68 -17.90 19.27
N GLU A 470 2.68 -18.06 20.60
CA GLU A 470 2.95 -16.98 21.57
C GLU A 470 4.32 -16.33 21.31
N MET A 471 5.33 -17.14 20.94
CA MET A 471 6.69 -16.63 20.67
C MET A 471 6.76 -15.79 19.38
N GLU A 472 5.91 -16.06 18.38
CA GLU A 472 5.77 -15.16 17.21
C GLU A 472 5.04 -13.86 17.59
N VAL A 473 4.08 -13.87 18.53
CA VAL A 473 3.45 -12.65 19.05
C VAL A 473 4.49 -11.79 19.78
N GLU A 474 5.18 -12.33 20.78
CA GLU A 474 6.24 -11.62 21.53
C GLU A 474 7.33 -11.07 20.59
N TYR A 475 7.70 -11.85 19.57
CA TYR A 475 8.67 -11.41 18.56
C TYR A 475 8.15 -10.22 17.76
N LEU A 476 6.88 -10.21 17.33
CA LEU A 476 6.28 -9.09 16.60
C LEU A 476 6.09 -7.84 17.48
N GLU A 477 5.62 -7.99 18.71
CA GLU A 477 5.46 -6.90 19.69
C GLU A 477 6.81 -6.21 20.01
N SER A 478 7.93 -6.93 19.91
CA SER A 478 9.28 -6.34 20.07
C SER A 478 9.68 -5.35 18.95
N ILE A 479 8.91 -5.28 17.86
CA ILE A 479 9.17 -4.54 16.62
C ILE A 479 10.57 -4.89 16.04
N PRO A 480 10.74 -6.10 15.48
CA PRO A 480 12.03 -6.62 15.02
C PRO A 480 12.54 -5.90 13.76
N ASP A 481 13.80 -6.07 13.40
CA ASP A 481 14.43 -5.29 12.30
C ASP A 481 13.73 -5.48 10.93
N ILE A 482 13.16 -6.67 10.65
CA ILE A 482 12.25 -6.86 9.50
C ILE A 482 11.05 -5.91 9.57
N LEU A 483 10.38 -5.82 10.73
CA LEU A 483 9.19 -5.01 10.92
C LEU A 483 9.50 -3.50 10.85
N GLN A 484 10.67 -3.10 11.36
CA GLN A 484 11.19 -1.74 11.20
C GLN A 484 11.51 -1.44 9.73
N CYS A 485 12.18 -2.34 9.00
CA CYS A 485 12.52 -2.15 7.60
C CYS A 485 11.29 -2.07 6.70
N ILE A 486 10.33 -2.99 6.82
CA ILE A 486 9.11 -2.98 5.99
C ILE A 486 8.24 -1.75 6.26
N SER A 487 8.13 -1.32 7.52
CA SER A 487 7.37 -0.12 7.89
C SER A 487 8.08 1.16 7.43
N ARG A 488 9.42 1.21 7.51
CA ARG A 488 10.21 2.30 6.92
C ARG A 488 10.04 2.37 5.40
N ILE A 489 10.06 1.25 4.67
CA ILE A 489 9.79 1.26 3.21
C ILE A 489 8.38 1.76 2.92
N ALA A 490 7.35 1.25 3.61
CA ALA A 490 5.97 1.67 3.41
C ALA A 490 5.75 3.17 3.67
N ARG A 491 6.39 3.71 4.71
CA ARG A 491 6.40 5.16 5.02
C ARG A 491 7.10 5.97 3.93
N LEU A 492 8.32 5.60 3.55
CA LEU A 492 9.08 6.30 2.50
C LEU A 492 8.34 6.30 1.14
N GLN A 493 7.64 5.21 0.83
CA GLN A 493 6.84 5.06 -0.39
C GLN A 493 5.52 5.85 -0.33
N ASN A 494 4.90 5.98 0.84
CA ASN A 494 3.78 6.90 1.09
C ASN A 494 4.22 8.36 0.88
N ASP A 495 5.24 8.82 1.61
CA ASP A 495 5.75 10.20 1.56
C ASP A 495 6.14 10.66 0.13
N LEU A 496 6.70 9.74 -0.68
CA LEU A 496 6.98 9.98 -2.10
C LEU A 496 5.71 10.31 -2.92
N GLY A 497 4.59 9.67 -2.63
CA GLY A 497 3.31 9.85 -3.30
C GLY A 497 2.43 10.97 -2.72
N THR A 498 2.52 11.26 -1.42
CA THR A 498 1.54 12.11 -0.70
C THR A 498 2.05 13.48 -0.25
N SER A 499 3.34 13.62 0.11
CA SER A 499 3.86 14.81 0.82
C SER A 499 3.56 16.15 0.13
N SER A 500 3.61 16.19 -1.20
CA SER A 500 3.32 17.40 -1.99
C SER A 500 1.86 17.85 -1.94
N ASN A 501 0.94 17.05 -1.41
CA ASN A 501 -0.46 17.41 -1.16
C ASN A 501 -0.73 17.63 0.34
N GLU A 502 -0.15 16.80 1.20
CA GLU A 502 -0.17 16.94 2.66
C GLU A 502 0.30 18.33 3.11
N LEU A 503 1.45 18.79 2.61
CA LEU A 503 1.99 20.13 2.91
C LEU A 503 1.09 21.27 2.43
N LYS A 504 0.27 21.06 1.39
CA LYS A 504 -0.67 22.08 0.89
C LYS A 504 -1.94 22.16 1.74
N ARG A 505 -2.37 21.05 2.36
CA ARG A 505 -3.52 21.03 3.30
C ARG A 505 -3.14 21.43 4.72
N GLY A 506 -1.86 21.33 5.08
CA GLY A 506 -1.30 21.72 6.37
C GLY A 506 -1.08 20.51 7.26
N ASP A 507 0.14 19.99 7.20
CA ASP A 507 0.63 18.75 7.84
C ASP A 507 2.13 18.93 8.18
N ILE A 508 2.75 17.99 8.90
CA ILE A 508 4.18 18.01 9.25
C ILE A 508 5.10 17.90 8.03
N SER A 509 6.38 18.23 8.23
CA SER A 509 7.43 17.84 7.28
C SER A 509 7.53 16.32 7.23
N LYS A 510 7.41 15.74 6.02
CA LYS A 510 7.61 14.31 5.76
C LYS A 510 9.09 14.06 5.41
N SER A 511 9.49 12.81 5.17
CA SER A 511 10.90 12.42 4.95
C SER A 511 11.65 13.30 3.93
N ILE A 512 11.03 13.61 2.79
CA ILE A 512 11.61 14.50 1.75
C ILE A 512 11.96 15.87 2.36
N GLN A 513 11.05 16.46 3.13
CA GLN A 513 11.22 17.80 3.67
C GLN A 513 12.14 17.81 4.90
N CYS A 514 12.11 16.79 5.75
CA CYS A 514 13.11 16.61 6.81
C CYS A 514 14.52 16.58 6.22
N LEU A 515 14.75 15.74 5.21
CA LEU A 515 16.03 15.64 4.51
C LEU A 515 16.46 16.96 3.84
N MET A 516 15.53 17.69 3.19
CA MET A 516 15.81 19.01 2.62
C MET A 516 16.12 20.07 3.70
N ASN A 517 15.38 20.11 4.80
CA ASN A 517 15.62 21.03 5.93
C ASN A 517 16.99 20.76 6.59
N GLU A 518 17.39 19.50 6.71
CA GLU A 518 18.60 19.05 7.40
C GLU A 518 19.88 19.23 6.54
N THR A 519 19.79 18.99 5.24
CA THR A 519 20.97 18.97 4.34
C THR A 519 21.08 20.16 3.39
N GLY A 520 19.99 20.92 3.18
CA GLY A 520 19.91 21.95 2.13
C GLY A 520 19.81 21.39 0.70
N ALA A 521 19.57 20.08 0.54
CA ALA A 521 19.40 19.44 -0.77
C ALA A 521 18.14 19.92 -1.52
N SER A 522 18.12 19.73 -2.85
CA SER A 522 16.91 19.92 -3.66
C SER A 522 15.90 18.77 -3.46
N GLU A 523 14.63 19.00 -3.79
CA GLU A 523 13.59 17.97 -3.71
C GLU A 523 13.92 16.75 -4.59
N GLU A 524 14.54 16.96 -5.76
CA GLU A 524 14.99 15.89 -6.66
C GLU A 524 16.05 14.99 -5.99
N VAL A 525 17.07 15.60 -5.38
CA VAL A 525 18.13 14.86 -4.65
C VAL A 525 17.55 14.13 -3.43
N ALA A 526 16.65 14.78 -2.68
CA ALA A 526 15.98 14.16 -1.54
C ALA A 526 15.10 12.96 -1.95
N ARG A 527 14.31 13.10 -3.02
CA ARG A 527 13.49 12.00 -3.58
C ARG A 527 14.34 10.86 -4.12
N GLN A 528 15.50 11.14 -4.71
CA GLN A 528 16.40 10.09 -5.18
C GLN A 528 17.06 9.35 -4.00
N HIS A 529 17.56 10.08 -3.00
CA HIS A 529 18.10 9.49 -1.77
C HIS A 529 17.09 8.55 -1.08
N ILE A 530 15.81 8.93 -1.04
CA ILE A 530 14.74 8.10 -0.47
C ILE A 530 14.53 6.79 -1.26
N LYS A 531 14.61 6.83 -2.61
CA LYS A 531 14.56 5.61 -3.44
C LYS A 531 15.76 4.70 -3.18
N ASP A 532 16.95 5.28 -3.05
CA ASP A 532 18.18 4.54 -2.78
C ASP A 532 18.17 3.92 -1.37
N LEU A 533 17.61 4.62 -0.37
CA LEU A 533 17.37 4.15 0.99
C LEU A 533 16.37 2.97 1.01
N MET A 534 15.23 3.10 0.33
CA MET A 534 14.28 1.97 0.19
C MET A 534 14.94 0.75 -0.45
N ARG A 535 15.82 0.94 -1.44
CA ARG A 535 16.57 -0.16 -2.06
C ARG A 535 17.57 -0.82 -1.09
N GLN A 536 18.19 -0.09 -0.15
CA GLN A 536 19.01 -0.73 0.89
C GLN A 536 18.15 -1.44 1.96
N LEU A 537 17.02 -0.85 2.37
CA LEU A 537 16.09 -1.49 3.31
C LEU A 537 15.54 -2.82 2.73
N TRP A 538 15.22 -2.86 1.43
CA TRP A 538 14.81 -4.09 0.76
C TRP A 538 15.89 -5.19 0.83
N LYS A 539 17.18 -4.88 0.73
CA LYS A 539 18.26 -5.87 0.89
C LYS A 539 18.26 -6.54 2.28
N LYS A 540 17.87 -5.80 3.32
CA LYS A 540 17.68 -6.36 4.67
C LYS A 540 16.45 -7.26 4.76
N VAL A 541 15.32 -6.79 4.22
CA VAL A 541 14.08 -7.58 4.13
C VAL A 541 14.31 -8.88 3.34
N ASN A 542 15.09 -8.84 2.27
CA ASN A 542 15.47 -10.01 1.47
C ASN A 542 16.20 -11.08 2.29
N ALA A 543 17.08 -10.70 3.22
CA ALA A 543 17.85 -11.67 4.02
C ALA A 543 16.93 -12.57 4.88
N TYR A 544 15.80 -12.05 5.36
CA TYR A 544 14.77 -12.83 6.07
C TYR A 544 14.07 -13.89 5.20
N ARG A 545 14.29 -13.91 3.87
CA ARG A 545 13.80 -14.99 3.00
C ARG A 545 14.70 -16.23 3.03
N ALA A 546 15.98 -16.08 3.37
CA ALA A 546 16.99 -17.14 3.36
C ALA A 546 17.57 -17.47 4.75
N ALA A 547 17.29 -16.64 5.76
CA ALA A 547 17.67 -16.90 7.15
C ALA A 547 16.64 -17.78 7.87
N ASP A 548 17.11 -18.66 8.77
CA ASP A 548 16.26 -19.32 9.75
C ASP A 548 15.54 -18.25 10.60
N SER A 549 14.21 -18.25 10.58
CA SER A 549 13.38 -17.30 11.32
C SER A 549 12.44 -18.01 12.28
N ILE A 550 12.03 -17.30 13.33
CA ILE A 550 10.90 -17.71 14.17
C ILE A 550 9.55 -17.52 13.44
N LEU A 551 9.52 -16.65 12.44
CA LEU A 551 8.34 -16.35 11.62
C LEU A 551 8.11 -17.43 10.56
N SER A 552 6.87 -17.88 10.40
CA SER A 552 6.53 -18.85 9.35
C SER A 552 6.76 -18.30 7.92
N GLU A 553 6.95 -19.19 6.93
CA GLU A 553 7.03 -18.82 5.49
C GLU A 553 5.82 -17.95 5.07
N THR A 554 4.64 -18.21 5.65
CA THR A 554 3.40 -17.44 5.40
C THR A 554 3.45 -16.06 6.06
N SER A 555 3.89 -15.98 7.33
CA SER A 555 4.08 -14.73 8.07
C SER A 555 5.00 -13.77 7.30
N ILE A 556 6.14 -14.28 6.81
CA ILE A 556 7.11 -13.52 6.00
C ILE A 556 6.50 -13.15 4.64
N GLN A 557 5.71 -14.03 4.00
CA GLN A 557 5.10 -13.72 2.72
C GLN A 557 4.04 -12.61 2.78
N LEU A 558 3.24 -12.57 3.85
CA LEU A 558 2.29 -11.48 4.12
C LEU A 558 3.03 -10.15 4.31
N MET A 559 4.11 -10.12 5.10
CA MET A 559 4.95 -8.93 5.28
C MET A 559 5.52 -8.38 3.96
N PHE A 560 6.07 -9.25 3.10
CA PHE A 560 6.56 -8.84 1.78
C PHE A 560 5.43 -8.26 0.92
N ASN A 561 4.26 -8.89 0.90
CA ASN A 561 3.13 -8.44 0.10
C ASN A 561 2.49 -7.13 0.62
N LEU A 562 2.56 -6.84 1.92
CA LEU A 562 2.17 -5.55 2.47
C LEU A 562 3.06 -4.40 1.93
N VAL A 563 4.39 -4.60 1.90
CA VAL A 563 5.30 -3.60 1.31
C VAL A 563 5.07 -3.45 -0.19
N ARG A 564 4.90 -4.56 -0.91
CA ARG A 564 4.54 -4.56 -2.34
C ARG A 564 3.24 -3.77 -2.59
N SER A 565 2.26 -3.91 -1.70
CA SER A 565 1.02 -3.14 -1.76
C SER A 565 1.28 -1.64 -1.61
N SER A 566 2.20 -1.21 -0.74
CA SER A 566 2.61 0.20 -0.64
C SER A 566 3.26 0.73 -1.94
N HIS A 567 4.13 -0.06 -2.57
CA HIS A 567 4.71 0.29 -3.89
C HIS A 567 3.63 0.45 -4.94
N CYS A 568 2.68 -0.49 -5.01
CA CYS A 568 1.61 -0.43 -6.01
C CYS A 568 0.59 0.68 -5.76
N VAL A 569 0.18 0.93 -4.52
CA VAL A 569 -0.80 1.99 -4.18
C VAL A 569 -0.21 3.39 -4.39
N TYR A 570 1.05 3.62 -4.02
CA TYR A 570 1.66 4.95 -4.14
C TYR A 570 2.50 5.15 -5.42
N LEU A 571 2.43 4.23 -6.39
CA LEU A 571 3.26 4.24 -7.61
C LEU A 571 3.08 5.52 -8.46
N TYR A 572 1.86 6.05 -8.50
CA TYR A 572 1.45 7.17 -9.35
C TYR A 572 0.91 8.36 -8.56
N GLY A 573 1.29 8.49 -7.28
CA GLY A 573 0.81 9.52 -6.35
C GLY A 573 -0.01 8.93 -5.20
N ASP A 574 -0.91 9.71 -4.62
CA ASP A 574 -1.73 9.32 -3.47
C ASP A 574 -2.89 8.36 -3.85
N GLY A 575 -2.58 7.11 -4.21
CA GLY A 575 -3.60 6.09 -4.50
C GLY A 575 -4.47 5.68 -3.31
N HIS A 576 -4.24 6.25 -2.11
CA HIS A 576 -5.10 6.05 -0.94
C HIS A 576 -6.22 7.10 -0.86
N ALA A 577 -5.91 8.39 -1.02
CA ALA A 577 -6.92 9.46 -0.94
C ALA A 577 -7.43 9.93 -2.32
N ALA A 578 -6.62 9.86 -3.38
CA ALA A 578 -6.95 10.29 -4.74
C ALA A 578 -7.62 9.15 -5.52
N GLN A 579 -8.94 9.23 -5.65
CA GLN A 579 -9.77 8.14 -6.15
C GLN A 579 -9.60 7.87 -7.66
N ASP A 580 -9.16 8.88 -8.41
CA ASP A 580 -8.73 8.76 -9.81
C ASP A 580 -7.47 7.89 -9.95
N VAL A 581 -6.53 7.98 -9.00
CA VAL A 581 -5.38 7.08 -8.93
C VAL A 581 -5.86 5.68 -8.51
N THR A 582 -6.73 5.58 -7.51
CA THR A 582 -7.34 4.30 -7.06
C THR A 582 -8.06 3.56 -8.19
N MET A 583 -8.82 4.25 -9.07
CA MET A 583 -9.59 3.62 -10.15
C MET A 583 -8.73 2.74 -11.06
N ASN A 584 -7.50 3.15 -11.36
CA ASN A 584 -6.56 2.38 -12.20
C ASN A 584 -6.15 1.04 -11.57
N LEU A 585 -6.32 0.88 -10.26
CA LEU A 585 -6.12 -0.38 -9.53
C LEU A 585 -7.44 -1.11 -9.32
N ALA A 586 -8.52 -0.39 -8.97
CA ALA A 586 -9.81 -0.98 -8.64
C ALA A 586 -10.50 -1.64 -9.84
N LEU A 587 -10.56 -0.95 -10.98
CA LEU A 587 -11.28 -1.42 -12.17
C LEU A 587 -10.77 -2.79 -12.67
N PRO A 588 -9.49 -2.96 -13.05
CA PRO A 588 -9.00 -4.20 -13.66
C PRO A 588 -8.79 -5.35 -12.66
N LEU A 589 -8.96 -5.12 -11.35
CA LEU A 589 -8.80 -6.16 -10.31
C LEU A 589 -10.14 -6.62 -9.74
N LEU A 590 -11.09 -5.70 -9.52
CA LEU A 590 -12.34 -5.97 -8.80
C LEU A 590 -13.59 -6.01 -9.69
N LEU A 591 -13.57 -5.31 -10.85
CA LEU A 591 -14.79 -4.98 -11.60
C LEU A 591 -14.78 -5.47 -13.04
N GLU A 592 -13.62 -5.45 -13.71
CA GLU A 592 -13.45 -5.89 -15.08
C GLU A 592 -12.92 -7.34 -15.11
N PRO A 593 -13.72 -8.33 -15.53
CA PRO A 593 -13.24 -9.69 -15.75
C PRO A 593 -12.51 -9.80 -17.10
N ILE A 594 -11.54 -10.71 -17.18
CA ILE A 594 -10.77 -10.97 -18.40
C ILE A 594 -11.62 -11.83 -19.36
N PRO A 595 -11.74 -11.48 -20.66
CA PRO A 595 -12.44 -12.33 -21.63
C PRO A 595 -11.77 -13.71 -21.77
N LEU A 596 -12.55 -14.78 -21.58
CA LEU A 596 -12.13 -16.18 -21.80
C LEU A 596 -12.02 -16.49 -23.30
#